data_AF-A0A2E0T9R7-F1
#
_entry.id   AF-A0A2E0T9R7-F1
#
_cell.length_a   1.000
_cell.length_b   1.000
_cell.length_c   1.000
_cell.angle_alpha   90.00
_cell.angle_beta   90.00
_cell.angle_gamma   90.00
#
_symmetry.space_group_name_H-M   'P 1'
#
loop_
_entity.id
_entity.type
_entity.pdbx_description
1 polymer ?
#
loop_
_entity_poly.entity_id
_entity_poly.type
_entity_poly.pdbx_seq_one_letter_code
_entity_poly.pdbx_strand_id
1 'polypeptide(L)'
;MRRHLFAFALFALAPLAGCFGDDDAGYYQSCADGEQCLSDTTCFTVAFERDRDGAMCTANCETDADCPFGGACFGLVGDPVEQRVCFERCRDDRDCPPEFLCANAERDGEIVDAICLPR
;
A
#
# COMPACT_ATOMS: atom_id res chain seq x y z
N MET A 1 -24.24 63.84 -0.33
CA MET A 1 -22.80 63.72 0.02
C MET A 1 -22.66 62.79 1.23
N ARG A 2 -21.96 61.64 1.06
CA ARG A 2 -21.43 60.66 2.05
C ARG A 2 -21.34 59.32 1.31
N ARG A 3 -20.28 59.01 0.57
CA ARG A 3 -18.95 58.47 0.94
C ARG A 3 -18.99 57.28 1.92
N HIS A 4 -18.20 56.27 1.55
CA HIS A 4 -17.63 55.16 2.35
C HIS A 4 -18.48 53.86 2.33
N LEU A 5 -17.96 52.64 2.08
CA LEU A 5 -16.60 52.10 1.99
C LEU A 5 -16.63 50.80 1.15
N PHE A 6 -15.56 50.57 0.39
CA PHE A 6 -15.21 49.28 -0.21
C PHE A 6 -15.10 48.21 0.88
N ALA A 7 -15.87 47.12 0.77
CA ALA A 7 -15.61 45.89 1.50
C ALA A 7 -15.00 44.88 0.52
N PHE A 8 -13.67 44.80 0.53
CA PHE A 8 -12.93 43.69 -0.07
C PHE A 8 -13.31 42.41 0.70
N ALA A 9 -14.14 41.57 0.10
CA ALA A 9 -14.36 40.22 0.58
C ALA A 9 -13.06 39.42 0.37
N LEU A 10 -12.34 39.16 1.47
CA LEU A 10 -11.22 38.23 1.49
C LEU A 10 -11.73 36.84 1.06
N PHE A 11 -11.33 36.42 -0.13
CA PHE A 11 -11.44 35.03 -0.57
C PHE A 11 -10.39 34.23 0.22
N ALA A 12 -10.79 33.67 1.36
CA ALA A 12 -9.98 32.71 2.09
C ALA A 12 -9.95 31.41 1.28
N LEU A 13 -8.93 31.27 0.42
CA LEU A 13 -8.54 29.97 -0.12
C LEU A 13 -8.06 29.11 1.04
N ALA A 14 -8.96 28.28 1.58
CA ALA A 14 -8.57 27.15 2.40
C ALA A 14 -7.84 26.15 1.49
N PRO A 15 -6.56 25.84 1.71
CA PRO A 15 -5.99 24.66 1.11
C PRO A 15 -6.75 23.48 1.71
N LEU A 16 -7.49 22.75 0.88
CA LEU A 16 -7.89 21.38 1.18
C LEU A 16 -6.59 20.59 1.28
N ALA A 17 -6.02 20.55 2.49
CA ALA A 17 -5.05 19.53 2.85
C ALA A 17 -5.79 18.21 2.66
N GLY A 18 -5.51 17.55 1.53
CA GLY A 18 -5.92 16.17 1.31
C GLY A 18 -5.30 15.35 2.43
N CYS A 19 -6.12 14.92 3.37
CA CYS A 19 -5.81 13.74 4.15
C CYS A 19 -5.83 12.58 3.15
N PHE A 20 -4.67 12.25 2.57
CA PHE A 20 -4.42 10.89 2.13
C PHE A 20 -4.42 10.09 3.43
N GLY A 21 -5.46 9.27 3.63
CA GLY A 21 -5.60 8.51 4.85
C GLY A 21 -4.44 7.55 4.96
N ASP A 22 -3.57 7.78 5.94
CA ASP A 22 -2.66 6.78 6.52
C ASP A 22 -3.44 5.67 7.26
N ASP A 23 -4.65 5.31 6.80
CA ASP A 23 -5.45 4.24 7.42
C ASP A 23 -4.79 2.86 7.19
N ASP A 24 -3.89 2.77 6.20
CA ASP A 24 -3.13 1.57 5.83
C ASP A 24 -1.74 1.52 6.53
N ALA A 25 -1.35 2.63 7.19
CA ALA A 25 -0.04 2.80 7.79
C ALA A 25 0.18 1.79 8.92
N GLY A 26 0.95 0.75 8.61
CA GLY A 26 1.27 -0.34 9.53
C GLY A 26 0.88 -1.72 9.01
N TYR A 27 -0.11 -1.83 8.13
CA TYR A 27 -0.53 -3.12 7.59
C TYR A 27 0.32 -3.56 6.40
N TYR A 28 0.70 -2.63 5.52
CA TYR A 28 1.54 -2.89 4.33
C TYR A 28 2.88 -2.14 4.38
N GLN A 29 3.56 -2.12 5.53
CA GLN A 29 4.82 -1.38 5.67
C GLN A 29 6.04 -2.28 5.61
N SER A 30 7.21 -1.72 5.29
CA SER A 30 8.49 -2.43 5.45
C SER A 30 8.73 -2.78 6.91
N CYS A 31 9.34 -3.94 7.16
CA CYS A 31 9.70 -4.36 8.51
C CYS A 31 11.06 -5.06 8.54
N ALA A 32 11.76 -4.98 9.67
CA ALA A 32 12.92 -5.82 9.95
C ALA A 32 12.53 -7.07 10.76
N ASP A 33 11.46 -6.99 11.54
CA ASP A 33 10.95 -8.05 12.41
C ASP A 33 9.45 -7.84 12.70
N GLY A 34 8.83 -8.81 13.37
CA GLY A 34 7.41 -8.79 13.69
C GLY A 34 6.99 -7.78 14.76
N GLU A 35 7.91 -7.23 15.56
CA GLU A 35 7.56 -6.23 16.59
C GLU A 35 7.20 -4.88 15.98
N GLN A 36 7.63 -4.66 14.73
CA GLN A 36 7.32 -3.48 13.94
C GLN A 36 5.93 -3.55 13.31
N CYS A 37 5.32 -4.73 13.29
CA CYS A 37 4.03 -4.96 12.63
C CYS A 37 2.85 -4.70 13.58
N LEU A 38 1.72 -4.30 13.01
CA LEU A 38 0.46 -4.25 13.75
C LEU A 38 0.11 -5.65 14.25
N SER A 39 -0.62 -5.75 15.36
CA SER A 39 -0.86 -7.02 16.07
C SER A 39 -1.44 -8.15 15.23
N ASP A 40 -2.13 -7.82 14.13
CA ASP A 40 -2.77 -8.80 13.23
C ASP A 40 -1.92 -9.13 11.99
N THR A 41 -0.70 -8.59 11.92
CA THR A 41 0.25 -8.79 10.81
C THR A 41 1.55 -9.41 11.29
N THR A 42 2.25 -10.07 10.38
CA THR A 42 3.57 -10.66 10.60
C THR A 42 4.53 -10.11 9.56
N CYS A 43 5.81 -10.00 9.93
CA CYS A 43 6.85 -9.58 9.00
C CYS A 43 7.21 -10.75 8.08
N PHE A 44 6.72 -10.73 6.84
CA PHE A 44 6.98 -11.75 5.83
C PHE A 44 8.08 -11.30 4.88
N THR A 45 9.03 -12.19 4.60
CA THR A 45 9.92 -12.03 3.45
C THR A 45 9.14 -12.38 2.19
N VAL A 46 8.97 -11.40 1.31
CA VAL A 46 8.31 -11.55 0.02
C VAL A 46 9.35 -11.43 -1.09
N ALA A 47 9.36 -12.41 -1.99
CA ALA A 47 10.20 -12.41 -3.18
C ALA A 47 9.29 -12.41 -4.41
N PHE A 48 9.68 -11.64 -5.43
CA PHE A 48 8.92 -11.53 -6.68
C PHE A 48 9.80 -11.70 -7.92
N GLU A 49 11.11 -11.53 -7.77
CA GLU A 49 12.12 -11.87 -8.78
C GLU A 49 13.24 -12.66 -8.09
N ARG A 50 14.00 -13.43 -8.87
CA ARG A 50 15.19 -14.10 -8.35
C ARG A 50 16.19 -13.04 -7.87
N ASP A 51 16.64 -13.17 -6.62
CA ASP A 51 17.56 -12.23 -5.97
C ASP A 51 16.95 -10.83 -5.68
N ARG A 52 15.62 -10.72 -5.70
CA ARG A 52 14.89 -9.55 -5.21
C ARG A 52 13.79 -9.97 -4.23
N ASP A 53 14.16 -9.86 -2.97
CA ASP A 53 13.32 -10.07 -1.82
C ASP A 53 13.35 -8.86 -0.89
N GLY A 54 12.28 -8.68 -0.15
CA GLY A 54 12.23 -7.73 0.95
C GLY A 54 11.19 -8.15 1.98
N ALA A 55 11.18 -7.47 3.11
CA ALA A 55 10.30 -7.82 4.22
C ALA A 55 9.22 -6.77 4.40
N MET A 56 7.97 -7.23 4.51
CA MET A 56 6.82 -6.36 4.77
C MET A 56 5.90 -6.96 5.82
N CYS A 57 5.28 -6.09 6.62
CA CYS A 57 4.14 -6.46 7.42
C CYS A 57 3.00 -6.84 6.47
N THR A 58 2.38 -7.98 6.72
CA THR A 58 1.16 -8.42 6.05
C THR A 58 0.56 -9.60 6.83
N ALA A 59 -0.60 -10.09 6.40
CA ALA A 59 -1.21 -11.29 6.95
C ALA A 59 -1.41 -12.35 5.86
N ASN A 60 -1.61 -13.59 6.31
CA ASN A 60 -2.03 -14.68 5.43
C ASN A 60 -3.44 -14.42 4.90
N CYS A 61 -3.72 -14.93 3.70
CA CYS A 61 -5.03 -14.81 3.06
C CYS A 61 -5.36 -16.05 2.23
N GLU A 62 -6.64 -16.29 1.99
CA GLU A 62 -7.12 -17.28 1.02
C GLU A 62 -7.69 -16.59 -0.23
N THR A 63 -8.24 -15.39 -0.06
CA THR A 63 -8.91 -14.59 -1.09
C THR A 63 -8.62 -13.11 -0.90
N ASP A 64 -8.86 -12.30 -1.94
CA ASP A 64 -8.71 -10.84 -1.87
C ASP A 64 -9.65 -10.21 -0.81
N ALA A 65 -10.76 -10.86 -0.49
CA ALA A 65 -11.70 -10.38 0.52
C ALA A 65 -11.13 -10.45 1.96
N ASP A 66 -10.08 -11.25 2.17
CA ASP A 66 -9.39 -11.35 3.45
C ASP A 66 -8.41 -10.18 3.64
N CYS A 67 -8.09 -9.45 2.56
CA CYS A 67 -7.12 -8.38 2.58
C CYS A 67 -7.79 -7.02 2.86
N PRO A 68 -7.40 -6.34 3.95
CA PRO A 68 -7.98 -5.05 4.28
C PRO A 68 -7.56 -3.99 3.27
N PHE A 69 -8.29 -2.88 3.29
CA PHE A 69 -7.98 -1.68 2.51
C PHE A 69 -7.98 -1.89 0.98
N GLY A 70 -8.67 -2.93 0.51
CA GLY A 70 -8.73 -3.25 -0.92
C GLY A 70 -7.47 -3.92 -1.44
N GLY A 71 -6.66 -4.53 -0.56
CA GLY A 71 -5.53 -5.36 -0.94
C GLY A 71 -5.91 -6.61 -1.73
N ALA A 72 -4.90 -7.31 -2.21
CA ALA A 72 -5.02 -8.50 -3.05
C ALA A 72 -4.23 -9.67 -2.48
N CYS A 73 -4.75 -10.88 -2.67
CA CYS A 73 -4.18 -12.09 -2.09
C CYS A 73 -3.35 -12.87 -3.12
N PHE A 74 -2.02 -12.79 -2.99
CA PHE A 74 -1.08 -13.42 -3.92
C PHE A 74 -0.12 -14.37 -3.22
N GLY A 75 0.31 -15.39 -3.97
CA GLY A 75 1.32 -16.35 -3.52
C GLY A 75 2.72 -15.77 -3.58
N LEU A 76 3.58 -16.20 -2.67
CA LEU A 76 5.00 -15.84 -2.69
C LEU A 76 5.74 -16.61 -3.79
N VAL A 77 6.49 -15.90 -4.62
CA VAL A 77 7.26 -16.55 -5.69
C VAL A 77 8.35 -17.41 -5.07
N GLY A 78 8.37 -18.69 -5.41
CA GLY A 78 9.38 -19.64 -4.95
C GLY A 78 9.13 -20.22 -3.56
N ASP A 79 7.99 -19.93 -2.92
CA ASP A 79 7.62 -20.58 -1.67
C ASP A 79 7.07 -22.01 -1.92
N PRO A 80 7.71 -23.06 -1.39
CA PRO A 80 7.30 -24.45 -1.63
C PRO A 80 5.97 -24.83 -0.99
N VAL A 81 5.45 -24.01 -0.08
CA VAL A 81 4.19 -24.25 0.64
C VAL A 81 3.01 -23.51 0.01
N GLU A 82 3.25 -22.77 -1.09
CA GLU A 82 2.26 -21.93 -1.77
C GLU A 82 1.59 -20.94 -0.81
N GLN A 83 2.33 -20.40 0.15
CA GLN A 83 1.85 -19.41 1.10
C GLN A 83 1.38 -18.15 0.35
N ARG A 84 0.19 -17.68 0.74
CA ARG A 84 -0.44 -16.49 0.18
C ARG A 84 -0.57 -15.43 1.25
N VAL A 85 -0.20 -14.20 0.89
CA VAL A 85 -0.27 -13.04 1.78
C VAL A 85 -0.92 -11.87 1.07
N CYS A 86 -1.38 -10.91 1.86
CA CYS A 86 -1.99 -9.70 1.33
C CYS A 86 -0.94 -8.73 0.81
N PHE A 87 -1.22 -8.12 -0.34
CA PHE A 87 -0.45 -7.01 -0.89
C PHE A 87 -1.36 -5.82 -1.11
N GLU A 88 -0.82 -4.63 -0.93
CA GLU A 88 -1.49 -3.39 -1.34
C GLU A 88 -1.55 -3.31 -2.86
N ARG A 89 -2.68 -2.88 -3.41
CA ARG A 89 -2.83 -2.64 -4.85
C ARG A 89 -2.31 -1.27 -5.23
N CYS A 90 -1.77 -1.13 -6.43
CA CYS A 90 -1.23 0.14 -6.93
C CYS A 90 -1.54 0.35 -8.41
N ARG A 91 -1.36 1.58 -8.87
CA ARG A 91 -1.36 1.93 -10.30
C ARG A 91 0.02 2.43 -10.75
N ASP A 92 0.73 3.12 -9.86
CA ASP A 92 2.12 3.51 -10.04
C ASP A 92 2.86 3.57 -8.69
N ASP A 93 4.19 3.77 -8.72
CA ASP A 93 5.05 3.78 -7.53
C ASP A 93 4.62 4.78 -6.46
N ARG A 94 3.84 5.82 -6.79
CA ARG A 94 3.39 6.84 -5.83
C ARG A 94 2.21 6.36 -4.98
N ASP A 95 1.53 5.31 -5.41
CA ASP A 95 0.48 4.66 -4.61
C ASP A 95 1.08 3.75 -3.53
N CYS A 96 2.38 3.46 -3.60
CA CYS A 96 3.03 2.54 -2.68
C CYS A 96 3.71 3.23 -1.50
N PRO A 97 3.88 2.51 -0.37
CA PRO A 97 4.67 2.97 0.76
C PRO A 97 6.12 3.35 0.37
N PRO A 98 6.81 4.17 1.18
CA PRO A 98 8.23 4.44 0.98
C PRO A 98 9.04 3.14 0.90
N GLU A 99 10.02 3.09 -0.01
CA GLU A 99 10.83 1.90 -0.32
C GLU A 99 10.10 0.75 -1.03
N PHE A 100 8.86 0.97 -1.50
CA PHE A 100 8.14 0.01 -2.34
C PHE A 100 8.12 0.47 -3.80
N LEU A 101 7.80 -0.45 -4.70
CA LEU A 101 7.55 -0.19 -6.12
C LEU A 101 6.25 -0.87 -6.54
N CYS A 102 5.58 -0.30 -7.54
CA CYS A 102 4.40 -0.90 -8.11
C CYS A 102 4.79 -1.90 -9.20
N ALA A 103 4.44 -3.18 -9.00
CA ALA A 103 4.77 -4.26 -9.92
C ALA A 103 3.53 -4.99 -10.40
N ASN A 104 3.60 -5.52 -11.62
CA ASN A 104 2.55 -6.37 -12.16
C ASN A 104 2.47 -7.67 -11.35
N ALA A 105 1.25 -8.01 -10.91
CA ALA A 105 0.96 -9.31 -10.33
C ALA A 105 0.45 -10.24 -11.44
N GLU A 106 1.11 -11.38 -11.59
CA GLU A 106 0.77 -12.37 -12.60
C GLU A 106 0.06 -13.59 -11.98
N ARG A 107 -0.91 -14.14 -12.71
CA ARG A 107 -1.55 -15.42 -12.42
C ARG A 107 -1.61 -16.21 -13.71
N ASP A 108 -1.08 -17.43 -13.71
CA ASP A 108 -1.02 -18.30 -14.89
C ASP A 108 -0.33 -17.66 -16.11
N GLY A 109 0.62 -16.75 -15.88
CA GLY A 109 1.37 -16.04 -16.93
C GLY A 109 0.63 -14.85 -17.55
N GLU A 110 -0.51 -14.45 -16.99
CA GLU A 110 -1.24 -13.24 -17.37
C GLU A 110 -1.17 -12.20 -16.24
N ILE A 111 -0.99 -10.93 -16.60
CA ILE A 111 -1.08 -9.82 -15.66
C ILE A 111 -2.55 -9.65 -15.26
N VAL A 112 -2.85 -9.84 -13.98
CA VAL A 112 -4.21 -9.76 -13.43
C VAL A 112 -4.42 -8.56 -12.51
N ASP A 113 -3.32 -8.00 -11.97
CA ASP A 113 -3.36 -6.88 -11.03
C ASP A 113 -2.00 -6.16 -11.00
N ALA A 114 -1.89 -5.10 -10.20
CA ALA A 114 -0.62 -4.51 -9.83
C ALA A 114 -0.57 -4.26 -8.31
N ILE A 115 0.56 -4.63 -7.69
CA ILE A 115 0.73 -4.65 -6.25
C ILE A 115 2.04 -3.99 -5.82
N CYS A 116 2.05 -3.43 -4.60
CA CYS A 116 3.23 -2.84 -4.00
C CYS A 116 4.16 -3.92 -3.46
N LEU A 117 5.43 -3.86 -3.86
CA LEU A 117 6.48 -4.78 -3.43
C LEU A 117 7.68 -4.02 -2.87
N PRO A 118 8.32 -4.51 -1.80
CA PRO A 118 9.59 -3.95 -1.32
C PRO A 118 10.66 -3.90 -2.43
N ARG A 119 11.47 -2.84 -2.44
CA ARG A 119 12.55 -2.63 -3.43
C ARG A 119 13.79 -3.49 -3.23
#